data_AF-A0AAJ4GGF7-F1
#
_entry.id   AF-A0AAJ4GGF7-F1
#
_cell.length_a   1.000
_cell.length_b   1.000
_cell.length_c   1.000
_cell.angle_alpha   90.00
_cell.angle_beta   90.00
_cell.angle_gamma   90.00
#
_symmetry.space_group_name_H-M   'P 1'
#
loop_
_entity.id
_entity.type
_entity.pdbx_description
1 polymer ?
#
loop_
_entity_poly.entity_id
_entity_poly.type
_entity_poly.pdbx_seq_one_letter_code
_entity_poly.pdbx_strand_id
1 'polypeptide(L)'
;MKLVGIVGSIAEDSYNRKLMTFMANRFNNIADIEVVSIKDVPMFSEDNDQTNGMAVQYLKHRIENADGVIMATPEHNHTTTAALKSTIEWLSYKIHPLEDKPVLIIGASYFTQGSSRAQLDLREILEAPGVNALVMPGNEFLLGNVRDAFDDNGNLKDGGTINRLSNLLIKFSKWVNVLKALKGPEPADAYKNEDLTASGKTDTTIEGVKPGDPDWIEKAAKLTNAASGKDYVKLDAGILTVDQLNWFLKSIPAELTYVDDNNQFLYYNHKAPAEKMFASRTPQQPGSPMSAVHPDKRNVHDHVKQVIHTLRTGKTDMFQLAEPVDKKNAKWVVNNYQAIHDEDNIYRGINEIVIDFWPIVKKYLEMTGQTLVDDPNSKVDANASASTKEEAATEAPAVDASASASESETESQPAPAPATQAPAVDADASASEEDAPAQPEVDADASASK
;
A
#
# COMPACT_ATOMS: atom_id res chain seq x y z
N MET A 1 -1.48 2.79 -12.06
CA MET A 1 -1.16 3.77 -11.00
C MET A 1 -2.45 3.99 -10.23
N LYS A 2 -2.43 3.74 -8.92
CA LYS A 2 -3.59 3.91 -8.04
C LYS A 2 -3.45 5.23 -7.29
N LEU A 3 -4.43 6.09 -7.40
CA LEU A 3 -4.50 7.37 -6.70
C LEU A 3 -5.75 7.39 -5.83
N VAL A 4 -5.68 8.06 -4.68
CA VAL A 4 -6.88 8.33 -3.86
C VAL A 4 -7.26 9.80 -3.96
N GLY A 5 -8.49 10.08 -4.32
CA GLY A 5 -9.08 11.40 -4.39
C GLY A 5 -9.86 11.74 -3.12
N ILE A 6 -9.31 12.57 -2.25
CA ILE A 6 -9.96 13.01 -1.01
C ILE A 6 -10.77 14.28 -1.28
N VAL A 7 -12.08 14.21 -1.03
CA VAL A 7 -12.96 15.37 -1.16
C VAL A 7 -13.01 16.16 0.14
N GLY A 8 -12.49 17.39 0.13
CA GLY A 8 -12.44 18.31 1.26
C GLY A 8 -13.78 18.92 1.69
N SER A 9 -14.90 18.24 1.44
CA SER A 9 -16.24 18.72 1.80
C SER A 9 -17.10 17.57 2.31
N ILE A 10 -17.86 17.84 3.38
CA ILE A 10 -18.84 16.92 3.96
C ILE A 10 -20.28 17.17 3.46
N ALA A 11 -20.47 18.15 2.58
CA ALA A 11 -21.78 18.41 1.98
C ALA A 11 -22.19 17.22 1.08
N GLU A 12 -23.49 16.93 1.05
CA GLU A 12 -24.06 15.92 0.14
C GLU A 12 -23.73 16.31 -1.32
N ASP A 13 -24.07 17.55 -1.70
CA ASP A 13 -23.83 18.11 -3.02
C ASP A 13 -22.55 18.96 -3.04
N SER A 14 -21.41 18.30 -3.19
CA SER A 14 -20.11 18.96 -3.31
C SER A 14 -19.66 19.08 -4.77
N TYR A 15 -19.41 20.31 -5.23
CA TYR A 15 -18.78 20.54 -6.54
C TYR A 15 -17.36 19.99 -6.63
N ASN A 16 -16.65 19.88 -5.50
CA ASN A 16 -15.33 19.27 -5.44
C ASN A 16 -15.42 17.73 -5.56
N ARG A 17 -16.50 17.13 -5.03
CA ARG A 17 -16.84 15.72 -5.31
C ARG A 17 -17.14 15.53 -6.78
N LYS A 18 -17.99 16.39 -7.36
CA LYS A 18 -18.35 16.35 -8.79
C LYS A 18 -17.11 16.46 -9.69
N LEU A 19 -16.18 17.38 -9.37
CA LEU A 19 -14.90 17.49 -10.07
C LEU A 19 -14.04 16.22 -9.96
N MET A 20 -13.89 15.67 -8.75
CA MET A 20 -13.09 14.45 -8.53
C MET A 20 -13.70 13.23 -9.23
N THR A 21 -15.02 13.05 -9.15
CA THR A 21 -15.75 11.98 -9.84
C THR A 21 -15.64 12.12 -11.36
N PHE A 22 -15.73 13.34 -11.90
CA PHE A 22 -15.47 13.58 -13.32
C PHE A 22 -14.07 13.13 -13.72
N MET A 23 -13.04 13.47 -12.93
CA MET A 23 -11.66 13.05 -13.20
C MET A 23 -11.51 11.53 -13.19
N ALA A 24 -12.02 10.87 -12.15
CA ALA A 24 -11.95 9.42 -12.01
C ALA A 24 -12.58 8.69 -13.21
N ASN A 25 -13.75 9.15 -13.66
CA ASN A 25 -14.43 8.55 -14.81
C ASN A 25 -13.75 8.89 -16.15
N ARG A 26 -13.34 10.15 -16.35
CA ARG A 26 -12.85 10.63 -17.64
C ARG A 26 -11.42 10.20 -17.93
N PHE A 27 -10.60 10.06 -16.90
CA PHE A 27 -9.16 9.84 -17.01
C PHE A 27 -8.69 8.49 -16.44
N ASN A 28 -9.59 7.49 -16.39
CA ASN A 28 -9.29 6.14 -15.92
C ASN A 28 -8.16 5.44 -16.70
N ASN A 29 -7.87 5.91 -17.91
CA ASN A 29 -6.76 5.43 -18.74
C ASN A 29 -5.40 6.03 -18.35
N ILE A 30 -5.38 7.11 -17.56
CA ILE A 30 -4.17 7.76 -17.06
C ILE A 30 -3.84 7.23 -15.66
N ALA A 31 -4.84 7.22 -14.77
CA ALA A 31 -4.72 6.70 -13.41
C ALA A 31 -6.06 6.15 -12.94
N ASP A 32 -6.00 5.12 -12.09
CA ASP A 32 -7.15 4.64 -11.34
C ASP A 32 -7.32 5.56 -10.11
N ILE A 33 -8.42 6.33 -10.07
CA ILE A 33 -8.67 7.32 -9.02
C ILE A 33 -9.86 6.85 -8.19
N GLU A 34 -9.57 6.45 -6.96
CA GLU A 34 -10.59 6.09 -5.99
C GLU A 34 -11.07 7.35 -5.24
N VAL A 35 -12.34 7.70 -5.36
CA VAL A 35 -12.88 8.91 -4.71
C VAL A 35 -13.41 8.57 -3.31
N VAL A 36 -12.79 9.16 -2.28
CA VAL A 36 -13.15 8.90 -0.87
C VAL A 36 -13.77 10.13 -0.21
N SER A 37 -14.67 9.88 0.74
CA SER A 37 -15.37 10.90 1.51
C SER A 37 -14.76 11.05 2.90
N ILE A 38 -14.78 12.27 3.44
CA ILE A 38 -14.38 12.58 4.83
C ILE A 38 -15.60 12.82 5.74
N LYS A 39 -16.83 12.56 5.25
CA LYS A 39 -18.09 12.88 5.95
C LYS A 39 -18.23 12.16 7.28
N ASP A 40 -17.80 10.91 7.35
CA ASP A 40 -17.94 10.05 8.54
C ASP A 40 -16.73 10.15 9.49
N VAL A 41 -15.76 11.01 9.18
CA VAL A 41 -14.61 11.27 10.05
C VAL A 41 -15.06 12.17 11.20
N PRO A 42 -14.88 11.75 12.47
CA PRO A 42 -15.23 12.57 13.61
C PRO A 42 -14.38 13.83 13.66
N MET A 43 -14.89 14.90 14.26
CA MET A 43 -14.07 16.07 14.57
C MET A 43 -12.90 15.65 15.47
N PHE A 44 -11.71 16.17 15.19
CA PHE A 44 -10.52 15.87 15.96
C PHE A 44 -10.66 16.35 17.40
N SER A 45 -10.30 15.48 18.33
CA SER A 45 -10.28 15.75 19.76
C SER A 45 -9.24 14.85 20.40
N GLU A 46 -8.19 15.44 20.98
CA GLU A 46 -7.12 14.69 21.65
C GLU A 46 -7.64 13.90 22.86
N ASP A 47 -8.59 14.46 23.60
CA ASP A 47 -9.23 13.82 24.77
C ASP A 47 -10.06 12.58 24.40
N ASN A 48 -10.53 12.49 23.15
CA ASN A 48 -11.35 11.39 22.66
C ASN A 48 -10.68 10.73 21.45
N ASP A 49 -9.57 10.03 21.71
CA ASP A 49 -8.79 9.36 20.68
C ASP A 49 -9.61 8.30 19.92
N GLN A 50 -9.85 8.59 18.64
CA GLN A 50 -10.50 7.70 17.68
C GLN A 50 -9.56 7.34 16.52
N THR A 51 -8.24 7.41 16.71
CA THR A 51 -7.27 7.02 15.69
C THR A 51 -7.52 5.59 15.18
N ASN A 52 -7.90 4.66 16.05
CA ASN A 52 -8.23 3.28 15.68
C ASN A 52 -9.69 3.09 15.22
N GLY A 53 -10.46 4.17 15.12
CA GLY A 53 -11.83 4.14 14.62
C GLY A 53 -11.88 3.81 13.13
N MET A 54 -12.95 3.14 12.71
CA MET A 54 -13.13 2.63 11.35
C MET A 54 -12.93 3.72 10.28
N ALA A 55 -13.50 4.91 10.44
CA ALA A 55 -13.39 5.99 9.45
C ALA A 55 -11.95 6.52 9.28
N VAL A 56 -11.18 6.63 10.36
CA VAL A 56 -9.79 7.10 10.32
C VAL A 56 -8.88 6.02 9.73
N GLN A 57 -9.02 4.78 10.17
CA GLN A 57 -8.25 3.66 9.63
C GLN A 57 -8.58 3.39 8.17
N TYR A 58 -9.84 3.55 7.75
CA TYR A 58 -10.24 3.47 6.35
C TYR A 58 -9.43 4.46 5.50
N LEU A 59 -9.42 5.74 5.85
CA LEU A 59 -8.65 6.75 5.11
C LEU A 59 -7.15 6.45 5.12
N LYS A 60 -6.59 6.09 6.28
CA LYS A 60 -5.19 5.67 6.41
C LYS A 60 -4.85 4.59 5.39
N HIS A 61 -5.65 3.52 5.35
CA HIS A 61 -5.39 2.38 4.49
C HIS A 61 -5.49 2.74 3.00
N ARG A 62 -6.46 3.58 2.62
CA ARG A 62 -6.57 4.07 1.22
C ARG A 62 -5.38 4.91 0.81
N ILE A 63 -4.88 5.77 1.70
CA ILE A 63 -3.71 6.61 1.44
C ILE A 63 -2.44 5.77 1.36
N GLU A 64 -2.23 4.84 2.30
CA GLU A 64 -1.03 3.97 2.33
C GLU A 64 -0.92 3.12 1.06
N ASN A 65 -2.03 2.51 0.63
CA ASN A 65 -2.09 1.69 -0.58
C ASN A 65 -2.16 2.48 -1.91
N ALA A 66 -2.25 3.81 -1.85
CA ALA A 66 -2.22 4.65 -3.06
C ALA A 66 -0.79 5.12 -3.39
N ASP A 67 -0.52 5.25 -4.68
CA ASP A 67 0.73 5.80 -5.21
C ASP A 67 0.86 7.30 -4.93
N GLY A 68 -0.28 7.98 -4.77
CA GLY A 68 -0.38 9.40 -4.46
C GLY A 68 -1.82 9.80 -4.13
N VAL A 69 -1.98 11.00 -3.60
CA VAL A 69 -3.26 11.57 -3.17
C VAL A 69 -3.62 12.77 -4.05
N ILE A 70 -4.88 12.91 -4.41
CA ILE A 70 -5.42 14.15 -4.96
C ILE A 70 -6.37 14.74 -3.90
N MET A 71 -6.10 15.94 -3.39
CA MET A 71 -6.98 16.62 -2.45
C MET A 71 -7.80 17.69 -3.19
N ALA A 72 -9.12 17.50 -3.24
CA ALA A 72 -10.04 18.50 -3.80
C ALA A 72 -10.63 19.38 -2.70
N THR A 73 -10.15 20.63 -2.61
CA THR A 73 -10.54 21.55 -1.53
C THR A 73 -11.49 22.66 -2.00
N PRO A 74 -12.68 22.80 -1.39
CA PRO A 74 -13.43 24.05 -1.44
C PRO A 74 -12.69 25.19 -0.72
N GLU A 75 -13.11 26.43 -0.96
CA GLU A 75 -12.61 27.59 -0.21
C GLU A 75 -13.70 28.15 0.71
N HIS A 76 -13.44 28.13 2.02
CA HIS A 76 -14.30 28.71 3.04
C HIS A 76 -13.55 29.89 3.68
N ASN A 77 -14.04 31.13 3.52
CA ASN A 77 -13.44 32.32 4.14
C ASN A 77 -11.92 32.46 3.91
N HIS A 78 -11.47 32.19 2.67
CA HIS A 78 -10.05 32.21 2.26
C HIS A 78 -9.15 31.11 2.86
N THR A 79 -9.70 30.07 3.47
CA THR A 79 -8.96 28.93 4.04
C THR A 79 -9.55 27.60 3.55
N THR A 80 -8.80 26.51 3.79
CA THR A 80 -9.31 25.14 3.66
C THR A 80 -10.53 24.90 4.56
N THR A 81 -11.25 23.81 4.34
CA THR A 81 -12.45 23.54 5.16
C THR A 81 -12.09 23.01 6.54
N ALA A 82 -12.89 23.36 7.55
CA ALA A 82 -12.72 22.86 8.92
C ALA A 82 -12.70 21.32 8.98
N ALA A 83 -13.56 20.66 8.20
CA ALA A 83 -13.62 19.20 8.12
C ALA A 83 -12.34 18.60 7.52
N LEU A 84 -11.79 19.21 6.44
CA LEU A 84 -10.54 18.73 5.84
C LEU A 84 -9.36 18.93 6.80
N LYS A 85 -9.24 20.10 7.43
CA LYS A 85 -8.19 20.34 8.43
C LYS A 85 -8.28 19.34 9.59
N SER A 86 -9.48 19.14 10.13
CA SER A 86 -9.71 18.17 11.21
C SER A 86 -9.39 16.74 10.79
N THR A 87 -9.65 16.37 9.53
CA THR A 87 -9.28 15.03 9.01
C THR A 87 -7.77 14.89 8.96
N ILE A 88 -7.06 15.93 8.53
CA ILE A 88 -5.58 15.93 8.50
C ILE A 88 -5.01 15.77 9.92
N GLU A 89 -5.60 16.41 10.94
CA GLU A 89 -5.16 16.22 12.34
C GLU A 89 -5.19 14.75 12.76
N TRP A 90 -6.26 14.00 12.44
CA TRP A 90 -6.30 12.55 12.70
C TRP A 90 -5.19 11.78 11.97
N LEU A 91 -4.89 12.19 10.73
CA LEU A 91 -3.89 11.58 9.85
C LEU A 91 -2.46 12.09 10.12
N SER A 92 -2.26 12.88 11.17
CA SER A 92 -0.94 13.36 11.60
C SER A 92 -0.73 13.32 13.12
N TYR A 93 -1.67 12.72 13.88
CA TYR A 93 -1.60 12.65 15.34
C TYR A 93 -0.80 11.43 15.84
N LYS A 94 -1.36 10.23 15.68
CA LYS A 94 -0.75 8.94 16.06
C LYS A 94 -0.43 8.03 14.88
N ILE A 95 -0.90 8.42 13.70
CA ILE A 95 -0.65 7.76 12.41
C ILE A 95 -0.24 8.85 11.42
N HIS A 96 0.58 8.49 10.43
CA HIS A 96 1.16 9.45 9.48
C HIS A 96 1.08 8.93 8.02
N PRO A 97 -0.10 8.52 7.51
CA PRO A 97 -0.19 7.96 6.16
C PRO A 97 0.16 8.95 5.04
N LEU A 98 0.17 10.26 5.33
CA LEU A 98 0.54 11.31 4.38
C LEU A 98 2.06 11.57 4.32
N GLU A 99 2.84 11.01 5.24
CA GLU A 99 4.29 11.19 5.27
C GLU A 99 4.95 10.65 3.98
N ASP A 100 5.77 11.49 3.36
CA ASP A 100 6.40 11.24 2.06
C ASP A 100 5.42 10.83 0.94
N LYS A 101 4.12 11.10 1.10
CA LYS A 101 3.10 10.77 0.11
C LYS A 101 3.03 11.90 -0.93
N PRO A 102 3.10 11.60 -2.24
CA PRO A 102 2.88 12.60 -3.27
C PRO A 102 1.43 13.10 -3.21
N VAL A 103 1.23 14.42 -3.17
CA VAL A 103 -0.09 15.07 -3.12
C VAL A 103 -0.26 16.08 -4.24
N LEU A 104 -1.37 16.00 -4.95
CA LEU A 104 -1.86 17.03 -5.86
C LEU A 104 -3.04 17.75 -5.21
N ILE A 105 -3.01 19.09 -5.18
CA ILE A 105 -4.14 19.89 -4.75
C ILE A 105 -4.92 20.37 -5.99
N ILE A 106 -6.23 20.19 -5.96
CA ILE A 106 -7.17 20.78 -6.92
C ILE A 106 -8.32 21.42 -6.15
N GLY A 107 -9.16 22.18 -6.83
CA GLY A 107 -10.34 22.69 -6.18
C GLY A 107 -11.27 23.42 -7.12
N ALA A 108 -12.51 23.56 -6.65
CA ALA A 108 -13.54 24.31 -7.32
C ALA A 108 -14.25 25.25 -6.34
N SER A 109 -14.57 26.46 -6.80
CA SER A 109 -15.29 27.46 -6.01
C SER A 109 -16.32 28.23 -6.84
N TYR A 110 -17.20 28.95 -6.16
CA TYR A 110 -18.26 29.72 -6.80
C TYR A 110 -17.78 30.89 -7.63
N PHE A 111 -16.59 31.42 -7.33
CA PHE A 111 -16.09 32.66 -7.93
C PHE A 111 -14.80 32.40 -8.71
N THR A 112 -14.36 33.40 -9.46
CA THR A 112 -13.27 33.30 -10.46
C THR A 112 -11.93 32.84 -9.91
N GLN A 113 -11.66 33.01 -8.60
CA GLN A 113 -10.40 32.60 -7.99
C GLN A 113 -10.25 31.08 -7.84
N GLY A 114 -11.33 30.30 -7.96
CA GLY A 114 -11.26 28.85 -8.09
C GLY A 114 -10.54 28.13 -6.95
N SER A 115 -10.73 28.59 -5.70
CA SER A 115 -10.12 28.06 -4.46
C SER A 115 -8.64 28.40 -4.20
N SER A 116 -8.07 29.37 -4.92
CA SER A 116 -6.63 29.68 -4.84
C SER A 116 -6.09 29.87 -3.41
N ARG A 117 -6.84 30.51 -2.51
CA ARG A 117 -6.32 30.81 -1.16
C ARG A 117 -6.40 29.57 -0.27
N ALA A 118 -7.47 28.80 -0.40
CA ALA A 118 -7.59 27.52 0.28
C ALA A 118 -6.51 26.52 -0.15
N GLN A 119 -6.09 26.53 -1.42
CA GLN A 119 -5.01 25.65 -1.89
C GLN A 119 -3.64 26.05 -1.32
N LEU A 120 -3.36 27.35 -1.18
CA LEU A 120 -2.14 27.83 -0.54
C LEU A 120 -2.11 27.46 0.94
N ASP A 121 -3.20 27.72 1.66
CA ASP A 121 -3.36 27.35 3.08
C ASP A 121 -3.24 25.84 3.29
N LEU A 122 -3.91 25.02 2.45
CA LEU A 122 -3.79 23.56 2.50
C LEU A 122 -2.37 23.07 2.21
N ARG A 123 -1.65 23.72 1.28
CA ARG A 123 -0.25 23.36 0.99
C ARG A 123 0.63 23.56 2.21
N GLU A 124 0.51 24.69 2.90
CA GLU A 124 1.26 24.97 4.13
C GLU A 124 0.97 23.90 5.22
N ILE A 125 -0.30 23.52 5.39
CA ILE A 125 -0.70 22.46 6.32
C ILE A 125 -0.07 21.12 5.96
N LEU A 126 -0.08 20.74 4.68
CA LEU A 126 0.41 19.44 4.21
C LEU A 126 1.93 19.31 4.29
N GLU A 127 2.65 20.41 4.06
CA GLU A 127 4.12 20.47 4.12
C GLU A 127 4.64 20.64 5.56
N ALA A 128 3.76 20.90 6.55
CA ALA A 128 4.15 21.11 7.93
C ALA A 128 4.78 19.86 8.58
N PRO A 129 5.73 20.04 9.52
CA PRO A 129 6.29 18.94 10.30
C PRO A 129 5.21 18.12 10.99
N GLY A 130 5.26 16.80 10.82
CA GLY A 130 4.28 15.85 11.34
C GLY A 130 3.23 15.41 10.31
N VAL A 131 2.99 16.20 9.26
CA VAL A 131 2.26 15.73 8.06
C VAL A 131 3.26 15.27 6.99
N ASN A 132 4.31 16.06 6.72
CA ASN A 132 5.43 15.72 5.84
C ASN A 132 5.00 15.22 4.45
N ALA A 133 3.89 15.72 3.90
CA ALA A 133 3.44 15.33 2.57
C ALA A 133 4.28 16.01 1.49
N LEU A 134 4.53 15.29 0.39
CA LEU A 134 5.20 15.86 -0.77
C LEU A 134 4.14 16.48 -1.68
N VAL A 135 3.89 17.78 -1.56
CA VAL A 135 2.89 18.47 -2.40
C VAL A 135 3.52 18.91 -3.73
N MET A 136 2.90 18.57 -4.86
CA MET A 136 3.46 18.87 -6.18
C MET A 136 3.66 20.39 -6.37
N PRO A 137 4.89 20.85 -6.65
CA PRO A 137 5.17 22.28 -6.77
C PRO A 137 4.74 22.84 -8.13
N GLY A 138 4.37 24.14 -8.15
CA GLY A 138 4.18 24.93 -9.38
C GLY A 138 3.03 24.48 -10.30
N ASN A 139 2.14 23.62 -9.81
CA ASN A 139 1.02 23.10 -10.59
C ASN A 139 -0.24 23.08 -9.73
N GLU A 140 -1.30 23.70 -10.24
CA GLU A 140 -2.58 23.88 -9.54
C GLU A 140 -3.73 23.72 -10.52
N PHE A 141 -4.90 23.31 -10.02
CA PHE A 141 -6.15 23.37 -10.76
C PHE A 141 -7.19 24.18 -9.99
N LEU A 142 -7.48 25.35 -10.52
CA LEU A 142 -8.37 26.34 -9.93
C LEU A 142 -9.64 26.46 -10.77
N LEU A 143 -10.71 25.73 -10.42
CA LEU A 143 -11.97 25.79 -11.15
C LEU A 143 -12.89 26.86 -10.55
N GLY A 144 -12.87 28.06 -11.12
CA GLY A 144 -13.79 29.13 -10.76
C GLY A 144 -15.18 28.97 -11.39
N ASN A 145 -16.15 29.76 -10.92
CA ASN A 145 -17.52 29.83 -11.45
C ASN A 145 -18.20 28.46 -11.60
N VAL A 146 -17.99 27.58 -10.62
CA VAL A 146 -18.29 26.15 -10.76
C VAL A 146 -19.75 25.81 -11.05
N ARG A 147 -20.68 26.70 -10.68
CA ARG A 147 -22.12 26.54 -10.94
C ARG A 147 -22.43 26.36 -12.43
N ASP A 148 -21.63 27.00 -13.27
CA ASP A 148 -21.79 26.98 -14.73
C ASP A 148 -20.75 26.07 -15.42
N ALA A 149 -19.89 25.36 -14.67
CA ALA A 149 -18.78 24.60 -15.26
C ALA A 149 -19.21 23.22 -15.79
N PHE A 150 -20.26 22.64 -15.21
CA PHE A 150 -20.71 21.28 -15.50
C PHE A 150 -22.00 21.26 -16.34
N ASP A 151 -22.21 20.17 -17.06
CA ASP A 151 -23.50 19.79 -17.66
C ASP A 151 -24.36 18.97 -16.67
N ASP A 152 -25.55 18.59 -17.15
CA ASP A 152 -26.54 17.82 -16.38
C ASP A 152 -26.08 16.38 -16.06
N ASN A 153 -25.18 15.83 -16.88
CA ASN A 153 -24.58 14.50 -16.66
C ASN A 153 -23.35 14.57 -15.73
N GLY A 154 -22.97 15.77 -15.31
CA GLY A 154 -21.83 16.01 -14.45
C GLY A 154 -20.48 16.05 -15.12
N ASN A 155 -20.43 16.28 -16.43
CA ASN A 155 -19.21 16.50 -17.17
C ASN A 155 -18.84 17.98 -17.22
N LEU A 156 -17.54 18.28 -17.24
CA LEU A 156 -17.08 19.64 -17.56
C LEU A 156 -17.43 19.98 -19.01
N LYS A 157 -17.92 21.21 -19.24
CA LYS A 157 -18.34 21.67 -20.57
C LYS A 157 -17.18 22.19 -21.42
N ASP A 158 -16.20 22.83 -20.78
CA ASP A 158 -15.11 23.52 -21.49
C ASP A 158 -13.96 22.57 -21.85
N GLY A 159 -13.73 22.36 -23.14
CA GLY A 159 -12.69 21.47 -23.65
C GLY A 159 -11.27 21.92 -23.27
N GLY A 160 -11.01 23.23 -23.17
CA GLY A 160 -9.72 23.76 -22.72
C GLY A 160 -9.40 23.38 -21.27
N THR A 161 -10.39 23.49 -20.40
CA THR A 161 -10.33 23.11 -18.98
C THR A 161 -10.12 21.61 -18.83
N ILE A 162 -10.82 20.78 -19.60
CA ILE A 162 -10.61 19.32 -19.63
C ILE A 162 -9.17 18.99 -20.03
N ASN A 163 -8.64 19.64 -21.06
CA ASN A 163 -7.26 19.42 -21.51
C ASN A 163 -6.23 19.85 -20.45
N ARG A 164 -6.46 20.97 -19.76
CA ARG A 164 -5.60 21.41 -18.64
C ARG A 164 -5.60 20.38 -17.52
N LEU A 165 -6.76 19.85 -17.15
CA LEU A 165 -6.90 18.86 -16.09
C LEU A 165 -6.22 17.53 -16.45
N SER A 166 -6.39 17.08 -17.70
CA SER A 166 -5.71 15.90 -18.24
C SER A 166 -4.19 16.05 -18.19
N ASN A 167 -3.67 17.18 -18.69
CA ASN A 167 -2.23 17.47 -18.67
C ASN A 167 -1.68 17.56 -17.24
N LEU A 168 -2.45 18.11 -16.30
CA LEU A 168 -2.07 18.16 -14.90
C LEU A 168 -1.96 16.76 -14.30
N LEU A 169 -2.95 15.89 -14.54
CA LEU A 169 -2.92 14.51 -14.06
C LEU A 169 -1.74 13.74 -14.65
N ILE A 170 -1.45 13.88 -15.94
CA ILE A 170 -0.28 13.28 -16.59
C ILE A 170 1.03 13.75 -15.93
N LYS A 171 1.15 15.06 -15.62
CA LYS A 171 2.32 15.59 -14.91
C LYS A 171 2.43 15.02 -13.50
N PHE A 172 1.32 14.94 -12.78
CA PHE A 172 1.29 14.36 -11.43
C PHE A 172 1.69 12.88 -11.46
N SER A 173 1.16 12.09 -12.38
CA SER A 173 1.55 10.68 -12.54
C SER A 173 3.05 10.51 -12.84
N LYS A 174 3.62 11.36 -13.70
CA LYS A 174 5.07 11.36 -13.95
C LYS A 174 5.86 11.70 -12.69
N TRP A 175 5.41 12.70 -11.93
CA TRP A 175 6.07 13.13 -10.71
C TRP A 175 6.02 12.05 -9.62
N VAL A 176 4.87 11.40 -9.42
CA VAL A 176 4.71 10.22 -8.56
C VAL A 176 5.71 9.13 -8.93
N ASN A 177 5.86 8.81 -10.22
CA ASN A 177 6.82 7.80 -10.67
C ASN A 177 8.28 8.19 -10.38
N VAL A 178 8.63 9.47 -10.53
CA VAL A 178 9.98 9.96 -10.18
C VAL A 178 10.22 9.84 -8.68
N LEU A 179 9.27 10.27 -7.84
CA LEU A 179 9.39 10.15 -6.39
C LEU A 179 9.53 8.70 -5.94
N LYS A 180 8.76 7.78 -6.54
CA LYS A 180 8.92 6.33 -6.30
C LYS A 180 10.30 5.84 -6.68
N ALA A 181 10.84 6.27 -7.82
CA ALA A 181 12.19 5.89 -8.24
C ALA A 181 13.27 6.46 -7.29
N LEU A 182 13.06 7.65 -6.72
CA LEU A 182 13.97 8.29 -5.77
C LEU A 182 13.99 7.60 -4.39
N LYS A 183 12.86 7.06 -3.93
CA LYS A 183 12.82 6.23 -2.70
C LYS A 183 13.69 4.98 -2.80
N GLY A 184 14.08 4.59 -4.02
CA GLY A 184 14.82 3.36 -4.29
C GLY A 184 13.94 2.11 -4.18
N PRO A 185 14.49 0.93 -4.49
CA PRO A 185 13.80 -0.31 -4.18
C PRO A 185 13.61 -0.43 -2.67
N GLU A 186 12.49 -1.03 -2.26
CA GLU A 186 12.29 -1.42 -0.87
C GLU A 186 13.52 -2.21 -0.36
N PRO A 187 13.96 -2.00 0.90
CA PRO A 187 15.09 -2.75 1.46
C PRO A 187 14.88 -4.25 1.25
N ALA A 188 15.94 -4.94 0.81
CA ALA A 188 15.86 -6.38 0.49
C ALA A 188 15.37 -7.23 1.67
N ASP A 189 15.46 -6.71 2.90
CA ASP A 189 15.01 -7.36 4.12
C ASP A 189 13.80 -6.73 4.80
N ALA A 190 13.02 -5.89 4.10
CA ALA A 190 11.77 -5.31 4.62
C ALA A 190 10.78 -6.37 5.11
N TYR A 191 10.76 -7.55 4.48
CA TYR A 191 9.96 -8.70 4.93
C TYR A 191 10.22 -9.09 6.38
N LYS A 192 11.42 -8.80 6.95
CA LYS A 192 11.73 -9.15 8.34
C LYS A 192 10.80 -8.44 9.34
N ASN A 193 10.18 -7.33 8.93
CA ASN A 193 9.23 -6.58 9.75
C ASN A 193 7.85 -7.22 9.85
N GLU A 194 7.54 -8.25 9.03
CA GLU A 194 6.29 -8.99 9.18
C GLU A 194 6.19 -9.62 10.58
N ASP A 195 5.07 -9.36 11.26
CA ASP A 195 4.77 -9.94 12.56
C ASP A 195 4.13 -11.32 12.42
N LEU A 196 4.87 -12.38 12.75
CA LEU A 196 4.31 -13.74 12.76
C LEU A 196 3.60 -14.10 14.08
N THR A 197 3.63 -13.23 15.07
CA THR A 197 3.11 -13.50 16.43
C THR A 197 1.64 -13.10 16.61
N ALA A 198 1.04 -12.47 15.60
CA ALA A 198 -0.31 -11.91 15.67
C ALA A 198 -0.50 -10.98 16.88
N SER A 199 0.51 -10.15 17.15
CA SER A 199 0.51 -9.21 18.28
C SER A 199 -0.26 -7.92 17.99
N GLY A 200 -0.49 -7.63 16.71
CA GLY A 200 -1.29 -6.51 16.24
C GLY A 200 -2.79 -6.69 16.45
N LYS A 201 -3.56 -5.76 15.89
CA LYS A 201 -5.02 -5.80 15.83
C LYS A 201 -5.50 -5.36 14.45
N THR A 202 -6.62 -5.93 14.05
CA THR A 202 -7.38 -5.64 12.84
C THR A 202 -8.85 -5.43 13.23
N ASP A 203 -9.66 -4.93 12.31
CA ASP A 203 -11.10 -4.71 12.53
C ASP A 203 -11.89 -6.01 12.81
N THR A 204 -11.33 -7.16 12.44
CA THR A 204 -11.91 -8.50 12.67
C THR A 204 -11.28 -9.25 13.85
N THR A 205 -10.32 -8.64 14.55
CA THR A 205 -9.65 -9.28 15.69
C THR A 205 -10.63 -9.57 16.83
N ILE A 206 -10.65 -10.83 17.29
CA ILE A 206 -11.48 -11.27 18.42
C ILE A 206 -10.76 -10.94 19.73
N GLU A 207 -11.18 -9.86 20.38
CA GLU A 207 -10.62 -9.46 21.67
C GLU A 207 -11.06 -10.36 22.83
N GLY A 208 -10.22 -10.49 23.86
CA GLY A 208 -10.55 -11.25 25.09
C GLY A 208 -10.12 -12.72 25.07
N VAL A 209 -9.52 -13.20 23.98
CA VAL A 209 -8.88 -14.52 23.88
C VAL A 209 -7.48 -14.36 23.29
N LYS A 210 -6.48 -15.04 23.86
CA LYS A 210 -5.09 -14.94 23.38
C LYS A 210 -4.86 -15.84 22.16
N PRO A 211 -4.07 -15.43 21.17
CA PRO A 211 -3.62 -16.33 20.11
C PRO A 211 -2.95 -17.59 20.67
N GLY A 212 -3.31 -18.75 20.13
CA GLY A 212 -2.80 -20.07 20.54
C GLY A 212 -3.41 -20.64 21.83
N ASP A 213 -4.49 -20.06 22.36
CA ASP A 213 -5.25 -20.67 23.47
C ASP A 213 -5.79 -22.06 23.06
N PRO A 214 -5.61 -23.13 23.84
CA PRO A 214 -6.08 -24.47 23.47
C PRO A 214 -7.60 -24.56 23.26
N ASP A 215 -8.37 -23.68 23.91
CA ASP A 215 -9.84 -23.58 23.78
C ASP A 215 -10.23 -22.32 22.98
N TRP A 216 -9.35 -21.87 22.08
CA TRP A 216 -9.54 -20.60 21.35
C TRP A 216 -10.87 -20.59 20.60
N ILE A 217 -11.22 -21.68 19.91
CA ILE A 217 -12.45 -21.78 19.11
C ILE A 217 -13.68 -21.56 19.99
N GLU A 218 -13.79 -22.26 21.11
CA GLU A 218 -14.93 -22.19 22.02
C GLU A 218 -15.04 -20.80 22.69
N LYS A 219 -13.91 -20.22 23.11
CA LYS A 219 -13.88 -18.88 23.71
C LYS A 219 -14.23 -17.80 22.68
N ALA A 220 -13.63 -17.86 21.49
CA ALA A 220 -13.87 -16.94 20.39
C ALA A 220 -15.32 -16.99 19.93
N ALA A 221 -15.88 -18.20 19.75
CA ALA A 221 -17.29 -18.38 19.38
C ALA A 221 -18.25 -17.77 20.41
N LYS A 222 -17.95 -17.90 21.70
CA LYS A 222 -18.74 -17.28 22.77
C LYS A 222 -18.65 -15.76 22.75
N LEU A 223 -17.46 -15.20 22.55
CA LEU A 223 -17.23 -13.75 22.52
C LEU A 223 -17.91 -13.08 21.33
N THR A 224 -17.98 -13.76 20.19
CA THR A 224 -18.56 -13.24 18.94
C THR A 224 -20.03 -13.62 18.74
N ASN A 225 -20.60 -14.46 19.61
CA ASN A 225 -21.91 -15.10 19.41
C ASN A 225 -21.98 -15.83 18.05
N ALA A 226 -20.95 -16.60 17.72
CA ALA A 226 -20.85 -17.30 16.45
C ALA A 226 -22.00 -18.30 16.24
N ALA A 227 -22.60 -18.26 15.04
CA ALA A 227 -23.58 -19.24 14.59
C ALA A 227 -22.95 -20.64 14.48
N SER A 228 -23.73 -21.70 14.74
CA SER A 228 -23.24 -23.07 14.62
C SER A 228 -24.33 -24.07 14.25
N GLY A 229 -23.93 -25.25 13.77
CA GLY A 229 -24.86 -26.34 13.45
C GLY A 229 -25.95 -25.92 12.44
N LYS A 230 -27.20 -25.88 12.92
CA LYS A 230 -28.39 -25.60 12.11
C LYS A 230 -28.73 -24.12 11.95
N ASP A 231 -27.97 -23.23 12.57
CA ASP A 231 -28.17 -21.79 12.42
C ASP A 231 -27.89 -21.36 10.98
N TYR A 232 -28.73 -20.48 10.45
CA TYR A 232 -28.56 -19.93 9.11
C TYR A 232 -27.60 -18.74 9.11
N VAL A 233 -26.72 -18.72 8.10
CA VAL A 233 -25.85 -17.60 7.76
C VAL A 233 -26.20 -17.11 6.35
N LYS A 234 -26.30 -15.78 6.19
CA LYS A 234 -26.47 -15.12 4.91
C LYS A 234 -25.09 -14.78 4.35
N LEU A 235 -24.81 -15.23 3.13
CA LEU A 235 -23.62 -14.90 2.36
C LEU A 235 -23.95 -13.81 1.33
N ASP A 236 -22.95 -13.30 0.63
CA ASP A 236 -23.07 -12.32 -0.47
C ASP A 236 -24.07 -12.77 -1.56
N ALA A 237 -24.02 -14.05 -1.90
CA ALA A 237 -24.85 -14.69 -2.93
C ALA A 237 -25.49 -16.00 -2.44
N GLY A 238 -26.01 -16.05 -1.21
CA GLY A 238 -26.71 -17.25 -0.74
C GLY A 238 -27.13 -17.23 0.73
N ILE A 239 -27.83 -18.29 1.15
CA ILE A 239 -28.18 -18.55 2.56
C ILE A 239 -28.06 -20.05 2.83
N LEU A 240 -27.30 -20.41 3.86
CA LEU A 240 -26.99 -21.79 4.22
C LEU A 240 -26.99 -21.94 5.74
N THR A 241 -27.25 -23.14 6.23
CA THR A 241 -26.89 -23.48 7.61
C THR A 241 -25.37 -23.61 7.74
N VAL A 242 -24.84 -23.43 8.95
CA VAL A 242 -23.39 -23.63 9.20
C VAL A 242 -22.97 -25.08 8.87
N ASP A 243 -23.81 -26.08 9.15
CA ASP A 243 -23.57 -27.47 8.76
C ASP A 243 -23.46 -27.65 7.23
N GLN A 244 -24.36 -27.02 6.47
CA GLN A 244 -24.29 -27.04 5.00
C GLN A 244 -23.02 -26.37 4.47
N LEU A 245 -22.62 -25.24 5.06
CA LEU A 245 -21.36 -24.56 4.71
C LEU A 245 -20.15 -25.45 5.00
N ASN A 246 -20.14 -26.14 6.15
CA ASN A 246 -19.10 -27.10 6.49
C ASN A 246 -19.03 -28.27 5.49
N TRP A 247 -20.16 -28.84 5.08
CA TRP A 247 -20.16 -29.90 4.06
C TRP A 247 -19.69 -29.40 2.71
N PHE A 248 -20.10 -28.19 2.31
CA PHE A 248 -19.65 -27.54 1.08
C PHE A 248 -18.14 -27.36 1.06
N LEU A 249 -17.55 -26.73 2.09
CA LEU A 249 -16.11 -26.48 2.19
C LEU A 249 -15.29 -27.78 2.25
N LYS A 250 -15.83 -28.83 2.89
CA LYS A 250 -15.21 -30.17 2.91
C LYS A 250 -15.29 -30.89 1.56
N SER A 251 -16.23 -30.54 0.69
CA SER A 251 -16.39 -31.17 -0.62
C SER A 251 -15.42 -30.64 -1.68
N ILE A 252 -14.90 -29.43 -1.50
CA ILE A 252 -13.94 -28.79 -2.43
C ILE A 252 -12.71 -29.70 -2.57
N PRO A 253 -12.24 -30.07 -3.77
CA PRO A 253 -11.12 -31.00 -3.98
C PRO A 253 -9.74 -30.38 -3.71
N ALA A 254 -9.63 -29.56 -2.66
CA ALA A 254 -8.40 -28.96 -2.15
C ALA A 254 -8.46 -28.88 -0.62
N GLU A 255 -7.30 -28.75 0.02
CA GLU A 255 -7.18 -28.32 1.41
C GLU A 255 -7.04 -26.80 1.43
N LEU A 256 -7.80 -26.15 2.29
CA LEU A 256 -7.94 -24.71 2.40
C LEU A 256 -7.53 -24.31 3.81
N THR A 257 -6.67 -23.30 3.92
CA THR A 257 -6.31 -22.64 5.18
C THR A 257 -6.51 -21.13 5.02
N TYR A 258 -7.20 -20.51 5.96
CA TYR A 258 -7.33 -19.06 6.05
C TYR A 258 -6.48 -18.51 7.20
N VAL A 259 -5.63 -17.55 6.85
CA VAL A 259 -4.82 -16.75 7.77
C VAL A 259 -5.24 -15.29 7.57
N ASP A 260 -5.56 -14.57 8.63
CA ASP A 260 -6.03 -13.18 8.53
C ASP A 260 -4.90 -12.17 8.24
N ASP A 261 -5.27 -10.91 8.10
CA ASP A 261 -4.35 -9.79 7.89
C ASP A 261 -3.48 -9.46 9.13
N ASN A 262 -3.74 -10.06 10.29
CA ASN A 262 -2.88 -10.03 11.48
C ASN A 262 -1.96 -11.27 11.57
N ASN A 263 -1.88 -12.10 10.52
CA ASN A 263 -1.11 -13.33 10.50
C ASN A 263 -1.54 -14.34 11.60
N GLN A 264 -2.84 -14.40 11.91
CA GLN A 264 -3.45 -15.42 12.76
C GLN A 264 -4.13 -16.49 11.90
N PHE A 265 -3.84 -17.77 12.18
CA PHE A 265 -4.49 -18.89 11.50
C PHE A 265 -5.89 -19.10 12.08
N LEU A 266 -6.95 -18.85 11.31
CA LEU A 266 -8.33 -18.85 11.83
C LEU A 266 -9.18 -20.04 11.39
N TYR A 267 -8.92 -20.63 10.22
CA TYR A 267 -9.79 -21.67 9.69
C TYR A 267 -9.07 -22.61 8.72
N TYR A 268 -9.39 -23.90 8.78
CA TYR A 268 -9.06 -24.83 7.70
C TYR A 268 -10.24 -25.76 7.42
N ASN A 269 -10.38 -26.23 6.18
CA ASN A 269 -11.41 -27.21 5.85
C ASN A 269 -10.97 -28.61 6.33
N HIS A 270 -11.39 -28.99 7.54
CA HIS A 270 -11.06 -30.29 8.14
C HIS A 270 -11.69 -31.46 7.36
N LYS A 271 -11.03 -31.88 6.29
CA LYS A 271 -11.48 -32.88 5.31
C LYS A 271 -11.06 -34.30 5.63
N ALA A 272 -9.92 -34.46 6.27
CA ALA A 272 -9.36 -35.75 6.64
C ALA A 272 -8.58 -35.63 7.95
N PRO A 273 -8.30 -36.75 8.65
CA PRO A 273 -7.33 -36.76 9.75
C PRO A 273 -5.96 -36.21 9.31
N ALA A 274 -5.25 -35.60 10.25
CA ALA A 274 -4.00 -34.86 10.01
C ALA A 274 -2.92 -35.65 9.26
N GLU A 275 -2.88 -36.97 9.42
CA GLU A 275 -1.90 -37.87 8.79
C GLU A 275 -2.20 -38.15 7.32
N LYS A 276 -3.41 -37.81 6.86
CA LYS A 276 -3.87 -38.00 5.48
C LYS A 276 -3.94 -36.69 4.69
N MET A 277 -3.76 -35.56 5.36
CA MET A 277 -3.73 -34.26 4.71
C MET A 277 -2.36 -34.01 4.06
N PHE A 278 -2.34 -33.25 2.97
CA PHE A 278 -1.12 -32.79 2.33
C PHE A 278 -0.43 -31.73 3.20
N ALA A 279 -1.18 -30.70 3.60
CA ALA A 279 -0.80 -29.77 4.65
C ALA A 279 -1.42 -30.22 5.96
N SER A 280 -0.62 -30.87 6.82
CA SER A 280 -1.11 -31.38 8.09
C SER A 280 -1.67 -30.26 8.98
N ARG A 281 -2.93 -30.41 9.38
CA ARG A 281 -3.64 -29.51 10.30
C ARG A 281 -4.38 -30.28 11.39
N THR A 282 -4.41 -29.73 12.60
CA THR A 282 -5.18 -30.31 13.73
C THR A 282 -6.28 -29.36 14.20
N PRO A 283 -7.37 -29.88 14.80
CA PRO A 283 -8.50 -29.05 15.24
C PRO A 283 -8.14 -27.98 16.29
N GLN A 284 -7.00 -28.11 16.96
CA GLN A 284 -6.54 -27.18 18.00
C GLN A 284 -5.69 -26.02 17.45
N GLN A 285 -5.25 -26.08 16.19
CA GLN A 285 -4.39 -25.03 15.63
C GLN A 285 -5.13 -23.72 15.30
N PRO A 286 -6.40 -23.70 14.85
CA PRO A 286 -7.12 -22.45 14.67
C PRO A 286 -7.08 -21.56 15.93
N GLY A 287 -6.78 -20.29 15.73
CA GLY A 287 -6.45 -19.33 16.77
C GLY A 287 -4.96 -19.12 16.99
N SER A 288 -4.08 -19.97 16.46
CA SER A 288 -2.64 -19.86 16.65
C SER A 288 -2.00 -18.80 15.75
N PRO A 289 -0.94 -18.11 16.20
CA PRO A 289 -0.16 -17.24 15.34
C PRO A 289 0.70 -18.04 14.36
N MET A 290 1.09 -17.43 13.24
CA MET A 290 1.91 -18.09 12.21
C MET A 290 3.25 -18.61 12.75
N SER A 291 3.84 -17.96 13.75
CA SER A 291 5.07 -18.38 14.41
C SER A 291 4.93 -19.69 15.19
N ALA A 292 3.73 -20.02 15.68
CA ALA A 292 3.46 -21.24 16.45
C ALA A 292 3.18 -22.45 15.55
N VAL A 293 2.67 -22.21 14.34
CA VAL A 293 2.32 -23.28 13.38
C VAL A 293 3.42 -23.56 12.36
N HIS A 294 4.50 -22.76 12.38
CA HIS A 294 5.72 -23.00 11.61
C HIS A 294 6.91 -23.25 12.54
N PRO A 295 7.75 -24.26 12.27
CA PRO A 295 8.89 -24.55 13.11
C PRO A 295 9.92 -23.43 13.02
N ASP A 296 10.42 -22.98 14.16
CA ASP A 296 11.53 -22.03 14.23
C ASP A 296 12.88 -22.74 14.00
N LYS A 297 13.14 -23.11 12.74
CA LYS A 297 14.38 -23.74 12.31
C LYS A 297 14.68 -23.38 10.87
N ARG A 298 15.96 -23.38 10.48
CA ARG A 298 16.40 -23.30 9.07
C ARG A 298 15.73 -22.17 8.28
N ASN A 299 15.59 -20.99 8.88
CA ASN A 299 15.01 -19.79 8.25
C ASN A 299 13.57 -19.96 7.76
N VAL A 300 12.81 -20.93 8.28
CA VAL A 300 11.41 -21.14 7.88
C VAL A 300 10.57 -19.88 8.17
N HIS A 301 10.74 -19.25 9.33
CA HIS A 301 10.03 -18.01 9.65
C HIS A 301 10.37 -16.89 8.66
N ASP A 302 11.63 -16.75 8.26
CA ASP A 302 12.01 -15.75 7.25
C ASP A 302 11.34 -16.03 5.90
N HIS A 303 11.25 -17.29 5.48
CA HIS A 303 10.55 -17.65 4.25
C HIS A 303 9.05 -17.37 4.34
N VAL A 304 8.41 -17.69 5.47
CA VAL A 304 7.00 -17.37 5.72
C VAL A 304 6.79 -15.85 5.66
N LYS A 305 7.66 -15.07 6.29
CA LYS A 305 7.63 -13.61 6.22
C LYS A 305 7.78 -13.10 4.79
N GLN A 306 8.69 -13.66 3.98
CA GLN A 306 8.84 -13.29 2.57
C GLN A 306 7.58 -13.54 1.76
N VAL A 307 6.92 -14.69 1.95
CA VAL A 307 5.67 -15.03 1.26
C VAL A 307 4.56 -14.05 1.68
N ILE A 308 4.34 -13.87 2.99
CA ILE A 308 3.34 -12.93 3.51
C ILE A 308 3.60 -11.52 2.97
N HIS A 309 4.83 -11.04 3.07
CA HIS A 309 5.21 -9.70 2.63
C HIS A 309 4.97 -9.48 1.14
N THR A 310 5.34 -10.45 0.29
CA THR A 310 5.13 -10.36 -1.16
C THR A 310 3.64 -10.30 -1.52
N LEU A 311 2.80 -11.04 -0.79
CA LEU A 311 1.34 -11.02 -0.97
C LEU A 311 0.73 -9.73 -0.44
N ARG A 312 1.09 -9.33 0.78
CA ARG A 312 0.57 -8.14 1.48
C ARG A 312 0.92 -6.83 0.77
N THR A 313 2.11 -6.73 0.19
CA THR A 313 2.55 -5.55 -0.58
C THR A 313 2.00 -5.52 -2.01
N GLY A 314 1.26 -6.55 -2.42
CA GLY A 314 0.74 -6.67 -3.79
C GLY A 314 1.83 -6.90 -4.85
N LYS A 315 3.04 -7.33 -4.44
CA LYS A 315 4.11 -7.69 -5.39
C LYS A 315 3.73 -8.91 -6.22
N THR A 316 2.91 -9.80 -5.67
CA THR A 316 2.19 -10.85 -6.40
C THR A 316 0.84 -11.09 -5.73
N ASP A 317 -0.18 -11.48 -6.49
CA ASP A 317 -1.47 -11.91 -5.94
C ASP A 317 -1.42 -13.38 -5.48
N MET A 318 -0.52 -14.17 -6.06
CA MET A 318 -0.37 -15.59 -5.76
C MET A 318 1.10 -16.00 -5.67
N PHE A 319 1.44 -16.77 -4.66
CA PHE A 319 2.73 -17.43 -4.50
C PHE A 319 2.52 -18.95 -4.55
N GLN A 320 3.30 -19.67 -5.35
CA GLN A 320 3.14 -21.12 -5.52
C GLN A 320 4.41 -21.86 -5.10
N LEU A 321 4.23 -22.93 -4.32
CA LEU A 321 5.30 -23.84 -3.94
C LEU A 321 4.87 -25.26 -4.33
N ALA A 322 5.66 -25.93 -5.17
CA ALA A 322 5.47 -27.34 -5.47
C ALA A 322 6.27 -28.17 -4.46
N GLU A 323 5.62 -29.16 -3.82
CA GLU A 323 6.36 -30.11 -3.00
C GLU A 323 7.19 -31.04 -3.91
N PRO A 324 8.40 -31.45 -3.50
CA PRO A 324 9.25 -32.31 -4.31
C PRO A 324 8.52 -33.59 -4.72
N VAL A 325 8.42 -33.80 -6.02
CA VAL A 325 7.79 -34.96 -6.62
C VAL A 325 8.65 -36.19 -6.35
N ASP A 326 8.13 -37.18 -5.62
CA ASP A 326 8.78 -38.48 -5.56
C ASP A 326 8.88 -39.04 -6.99
N LYS A 327 10.05 -39.57 -7.38
CA LYS A 327 10.48 -39.87 -8.78
C LYS A 327 9.57 -40.83 -9.57
N LYS A 328 8.42 -41.20 -9.01
CA LYS A 328 7.40 -42.09 -9.55
C LYS A 328 6.02 -41.42 -9.60
N ASN A 329 5.89 -40.18 -10.10
CA ASN A 329 4.64 -39.56 -10.60
C ASN A 329 3.32 -39.93 -9.90
N ALA A 330 3.31 -40.08 -8.56
CA ALA A 330 2.12 -40.56 -7.87
C ALA A 330 1.24 -39.40 -7.37
N LYS A 331 1.85 -38.25 -7.05
CA LYS A 331 1.19 -37.03 -6.57
C LYS A 331 2.00 -35.80 -6.97
N TRP A 332 1.32 -34.74 -7.38
CA TRP A 332 1.92 -33.43 -7.63
C TRP A 332 1.22 -32.41 -6.74
N VAL A 333 1.70 -32.28 -5.51
CA VAL A 333 1.11 -31.38 -4.51
C VAL A 333 1.64 -29.97 -4.74
N VAL A 334 0.73 -29.02 -4.92
CA VAL A 334 1.05 -27.61 -5.09
C VAL A 334 0.33 -26.82 -3.99
N ASN A 335 1.10 -26.03 -3.25
CA ASN A 335 0.60 -25.09 -2.27
C ASN A 335 0.49 -23.72 -2.95
N ASN A 336 -0.74 -23.20 -3.06
CA ASN A 336 -1.01 -21.90 -3.63
C ASN A 336 -1.40 -20.96 -2.51
N TYR A 337 -0.58 -19.96 -2.21
CA TYR A 337 -0.88 -18.91 -1.26
C TYR A 337 -1.44 -17.72 -2.03
N GLN A 338 -2.74 -17.49 -1.90
CA GLN A 338 -3.47 -16.44 -2.59
C GLN A 338 -3.76 -15.30 -1.63
N ALA A 339 -3.39 -14.07 -2.01
CA ALA A 339 -3.78 -12.87 -1.28
C ALA A 339 -5.31 -12.70 -1.36
N ILE A 340 -5.95 -12.50 -0.22
CA ILE A 340 -7.38 -12.16 -0.13
C ILE A 340 -7.46 -10.65 0.04
N HIS A 341 -8.38 -10.04 -0.70
CA HIS A 341 -8.75 -8.65 -0.52
C HIS A 341 -10.26 -8.51 -0.34
N ASP A 342 -10.71 -7.49 0.38
CA ASP A 342 -12.12 -7.12 0.43
C ASP A 342 -12.56 -6.31 -0.81
N GLU A 343 -13.81 -5.84 -0.81
CA GLU A 343 -14.39 -5.03 -1.89
C GLU A 343 -13.64 -3.71 -2.11
N ASP A 344 -12.92 -3.28 -1.09
CA ASP A 344 -12.11 -2.08 -1.03
C ASP A 344 -10.65 -2.35 -1.45
N ASN A 345 -10.35 -3.57 -1.91
CA ASN A 345 -9.02 -4.01 -2.28
C ASN A 345 -8.00 -3.84 -1.13
N ILE A 346 -8.48 -3.93 0.11
CA ILE A 346 -7.67 -3.97 1.32
C ILE A 346 -7.25 -5.41 1.55
N TYR A 347 -5.98 -5.65 1.81
CA TYR A 347 -5.47 -7.00 2.10
C TYR A 347 -6.11 -7.56 3.37
N ARG A 348 -6.78 -8.71 3.26
CA ARG A 348 -7.52 -9.40 4.34
C ARG A 348 -6.92 -10.75 4.74
N GLY A 349 -5.69 -11.00 4.30
CA GLY A 349 -4.95 -12.22 4.65
C GLY A 349 -4.70 -13.14 3.47
N ILE A 350 -4.53 -14.43 3.76
CA ILE A 350 -4.06 -15.45 2.83
C ILE A 350 -5.03 -16.63 2.82
N ASN A 351 -5.40 -17.07 1.62
CA ASN A 351 -5.96 -18.40 1.38
C ASN A 351 -4.84 -19.32 0.90
N GLU A 352 -4.44 -20.29 1.72
CA GLU A 352 -3.57 -21.39 1.27
C GLU A 352 -4.46 -22.49 0.67
N ILE A 353 -4.23 -22.81 -0.59
CA ILE A 353 -4.95 -23.84 -1.35
C ILE A 353 -3.95 -24.93 -1.73
N VAL A 354 -4.03 -26.07 -1.06
CA VAL A 354 -3.20 -27.24 -1.32
C VAL A 354 -3.96 -28.27 -2.12
N ILE A 355 -3.44 -28.62 -3.29
CA ILE A 355 -4.09 -29.52 -4.24
C ILE A 355 -3.10 -30.50 -4.84
N ASP A 356 -3.53 -31.76 -5.00
CA ASP A 356 -2.87 -32.69 -5.93
C ASP A 356 -3.32 -32.33 -7.35
N PHE A 357 -2.43 -31.72 -8.11
CA PHE A 357 -2.71 -31.22 -9.45
C PHE A 357 -2.75 -32.33 -10.50
N TRP A 358 -2.13 -33.48 -10.22
CA TRP A 358 -1.95 -34.55 -11.20
C TRP A 358 -3.27 -35.14 -11.75
N PRO A 359 -4.33 -35.39 -10.96
CA PRO A 359 -5.61 -35.87 -11.49
C PRO A 359 -6.21 -34.97 -12.58
N ILE A 360 -6.02 -33.64 -12.48
CA ILE A 360 -6.51 -32.67 -13.46
C ILE A 360 -5.70 -32.81 -14.76
N VAL A 361 -4.37 -32.84 -14.65
CA VAL A 361 -3.47 -33.03 -15.78
C VAL A 361 -3.77 -34.34 -16.50
N LYS A 362 -3.88 -35.44 -15.75
CA LYS A 362 -4.23 -36.75 -16.29
C LYS A 362 -5.54 -36.71 -17.09
N LYS A 363 -6.58 -36.09 -16.53
CA LYS A 363 -7.88 -35.97 -17.21
C LYS A 363 -7.78 -35.14 -18.49
N TYR A 364 -7.03 -34.05 -18.46
CA TYR A 364 -6.78 -33.22 -19.63
C TYR A 364 -6.05 -33.98 -20.75
N LEU A 365 -5.00 -34.75 -20.42
CA LEU A 365 -4.28 -35.58 -21.38
C LEU A 365 -5.18 -36.67 -21.99
N GLU A 366 -6.00 -37.33 -21.17
CA GLU A 366 -6.99 -38.31 -21.65
C GLU A 366 -8.00 -37.69 -22.63
N MET A 367 -8.49 -36.48 -22.34
CA MET A 367 -9.48 -35.79 -23.17
C MET A 367 -8.91 -35.29 -24.51
N THR A 368 -7.62 -34.93 -24.53
CA THR A 368 -6.97 -34.33 -25.69
C THR A 368 -6.16 -35.33 -26.51
N GLY A 369 -5.87 -36.51 -25.96
CA GLY A 369 -4.93 -37.47 -26.55
C GLY A 369 -3.47 -37.00 -26.55
N GLN A 370 -3.17 -35.91 -25.84
CA GLN A 370 -1.82 -35.38 -25.71
C GLN A 370 -0.99 -36.22 -24.73
N THR A 371 0.33 -36.16 -24.89
CA THR A 371 1.31 -36.81 -24.01
C THR A 371 2.33 -35.81 -23.53
N LEU A 372 2.77 -35.94 -22.27
CA LEU A 372 3.90 -35.17 -21.76
C LEU A 372 5.20 -35.69 -22.41
N VAL A 373 6.06 -34.76 -22.82
CA VAL A 373 7.40 -35.04 -23.31
C VAL A 373 8.39 -34.35 -22.40
N ASP A 374 9.54 -34.98 -22.16
CA ASP A 374 10.60 -34.39 -21.34
C ASP A 374 11.09 -33.09 -22.00
N ASP A 375 11.20 -32.03 -21.22
CA ASP A 375 11.84 -30.79 -21.67
C ASP A 375 13.34 -30.87 -21.39
N PRO A 376 14.21 -30.99 -22.43
CA PRO A 376 15.65 -31.07 -22.25
C PRO A 376 16.27 -29.80 -21.68
N ASN A 377 15.54 -28.67 -21.67
CA ASN A 377 15.98 -27.41 -21.09
C ASN A 377 15.44 -27.18 -19.67
N SER A 378 14.65 -28.11 -19.11
CA SER A 378 14.09 -27.99 -17.77
C SER A 378 15.22 -28.01 -16.73
N LYS A 379 15.51 -26.84 -16.17
CA LYS A 379 16.32 -26.71 -14.95
C LYS A 379 15.35 -26.72 -13.78
N VAL A 380 15.32 -27.81 -13.01
CA VAL A 380 14.50 -27.88 -11.80
C VAL A 380 14.96 -26.76 -10.86
N ASP A 381 14.07 -25.80 -10.60
CA ASP A 381 14.40 -24.60 -9.83
C ASP A 381 14.60 -24.99 -8.35
N ALA A 382 15.85 -24.91 -7.88
CA ALA A 382 16.23 -25.37 -6.53
C ALA A 382 15.59 -24.53 -5.40
N ASN A 383 15.02 -23.37 -5.74
CA ASN A 383 14.41 -22.45 -4.77
C ASN A 383 13.01 -22.86 -4.32
N ALA A 384 12.41 -23.91 -4.90
CA ALA A 384 11.11 -24.44 -4.48
C ALA A 384 11.19 -25.47 -3.33
N SER A 385 12.37 -25.69 -2.74
CA SER A 385 12.55 -26.74 -1.72
C SER A 385 12.88 -26.16 -0.34
N ALA A 386 11.87 -26.08 0.53
CA ALA A 386 12.11 -26.09 1.97
C ALA A 386 12.47 -27.54 2.36
N SER A 387 13.76 -27.82 2.56
CA SER A 387 14.38 -29.05 3.08
C SER A 387 15.14 -29.91 2.07
N THR A 388 16.37 -29.53 1.76
CA THR A 388 17.44 -30.51 1.49
C THR A 388 18.34 -30.65 2.71
N LYS A 389 18.66 -31.89 3.05
CA LYS A 389 19.57 -32.28 4.12
C LYS A 389 20.97 -32.21 3.51
N GLU A 390 21.70 -31.13 3.73
CA GLU A 390 23.09 -31.03 3.27
C GLU A 390 24.00 -31.84 4.20
N GLU A 391 24.62 -32.88 3.64
CA GLU A 391 25.97 -33.29 4.07
C GLU A 391 26.95 -32.24 3.57
N ALA A 392 27.84 -31.82 4.46
CA ALA A 392 28.80 -30.76 4.25
C ALA A 392 29.72 -31.02 3.05
N ALA A 393 29.84 -30.01 2.17
CA ALA A 393 31.02 -29.78 1.37
C ALA A 393 31.31 -28.27 1.37
N THR A 394 32.38 -27.90 2.06
CA THR A 394 33.00 -26.59 2.04
C THR A 394 33.49 -26.25 0.62
N GLU A 395 33.05 -25.13 0.06
CA GLU A 395 33.87 -24.27 -0.80
C GLU A 395 33.17 -22.92 -1.03
N ALA A 396 33.87 -21.84 -0.70
CA ALA A 396 33.41 -20.46 -0.93
C ALA A 396 33.58 -20.09 -2.42
N PRO A 397 32.67 -19.31 -3.04
CA PRO A 397 32.94 -18.76 -4.35
C PRO A 397 33.91 -17.57 -4.21
N ALA A 398 35.09 -17.74 -4.81
CA ALA A 398 36.00 -16.65 -5.11
C ALA A 398 35.34 -15.70 -6.14
N VAL A 399 35.44 -14.41 -5.86
CA VAL A 399 35.21 -13.34 -6.83
C VAL A 399 36.32 -13.41 -7.87
N ASP A 400 35.95 -13.60 -9.14
CA ASP A 400 36.86 -13.32 -10.26
C ASP A 400 36.20 -12.34 -11.21
N ALA A 401 36.75 -11.13 -11.19
CA ALA A 401 36.49 -10.07 -12.13
C ALA A 401 37.57 -10.16 -13.21
N SER A 402 37.18 -10.46 -14.45
CA SER A 402 38.04 -10.19 -15.60
C SER A 402 37.23 -9.76 -16.82
N ALA A 403 37.37 -8.47 -17.15
CA ALA A 403 37.31 -8.00 -18.53
C ALA A 403 38.56 -7.13 -18.73
N SER A 404 39.40 -7.57 -19.65
CA SER A 404 40.78 -7.17 -19.92
C SER A 404 41.00 -5.69 -20.23
N ALA A 405 42.09 -5.15 -19.69
CA ALA A 405 42.93 -4.17 -20.35
C ALA A 405 44.33 -4.79 -20.49
N SER A 406 44.89 -4.74 -21.70
CA SER A 406 46.29 -5.09 -21.96
C SER A 406 47.07 -3.82 -22.26
N GLU A 407 48.14 -3.58 -21.50
CA GLU A 407 49.19 -2.60 -21.80
C GLU A 407 50.37 -3.26 -22.53
N SER A 408 51.00 -2.49 -23.42
CA SER A 408 52.45 -2.28 -23.58
C SER A 408 52.64 -1.45 -24.87
N GLU A 409 53.47 -0.42 -25.00
CA GLU A 409 54.90 -0.34 -24.66
C GLU A 409 55.37 1.12 -24.39
N THR A 410 56.52 1.17 -23.71
CA THR A 410 57.34 2.28 -23.20
C THR A 410 58.21 3.01 -24.24
N GLU A 411 58.49 4.32 -24.05
CA GLU A 411 59.86 4.89 -23.96
C GLU A 411 59.94 6.42 -23.61
N SER A 412 60.59 6.70 -22.47
CA SER A 412 61.58 7.75 -22.07
C SER A 412 61.67 9.21 -22.62
N GLN A 413 61.52 10.17 -21.67
CA GLN A 413 62.35 11.38 -21.30
C GLN A 413 62.73 12.51 -22.32
N PRO A 414 63.21 13.72 -21.88
CA PRO A 414 62.76 14.68 -20.84
C PRO A 414 62.73 16.18 -21.33
N ALA A 415 62.36 17.13 -20.45
CA ALA A 415 62.18 18.59 -20.68
C ALA A 415 63.49 19.43 -20.86
N PRO A 416 63.43 20.70 -21.35
CA PRO A 416 63.36 21.88 -20.46
C PRO A 416 62.56 23.13 -20.97
N ALA A 417 62.41 24.14 -20.08
CA ALA A 417 61.53 25.34 -20.08
C ALA A 417 62.11 26.60 -20.81
N PRO A 418 61.73 27.89 -20.54
CA PRO A 418 60.47 28.58 -20.11
C PRO A 418 60.14 29.87 -20.95
N ALA A 419 58.99 30.55 -20.74
CA ALA A 419 58.87 32.02 -20.91
C ALA A 419 57.60 32.66 -20.28
N THR A 420 57.84 33.75 -19.56
CA THR A 420 57.01 34.73 -18.83
C THR A 420 56.24 35.73 -19.70
N GLN A 421 55.10 36.26 -19.20
CA GLN A 421 54.89 37.71 -18.86
C GLN A 421 53.41 38.08 -18.54
N ALA A 422 53.23 38.81 -17.43
CA ALA A 422 52.18 39.82 -17.17
C ALA A 422 52.90 41.19 -17.04
N PRO A 423 52.25 42.39 -17.14
CA PRO A 423 51.46 43.03 -16.04
C PRO A 423 50.24 43.88 -16.54
N ALA A 424 49.17 44.19 -15.80
CA ALA A 424 48.90 45.02 -14.59
C ALA A 424 48.89 46.57 -14.78
N VAL A 425 47.78 47.22 -14.38
CA VAL A 425 47.54 48.58 -13.78
C VAL A 425 46.02 48.85 -13.82
N ASP A 426 45.32 49.61 -12.97
CA ASP A 426 45.39 50.12 -11.59
C ASP A 426 44.06 50.90 -11.36
N ALA A 427 43.47 50.88 -10.15
CA ALA A 427 42.81 52.03 -9.50
C ALA A 427 42.08 51.64 -8.18
N ASP A 428 42.62 52.21 -7.10
CA ASP A 428 42.22 52.34 -5.69
C ASP A 428 40.72 52.61 -5.38
N ALA A 429 40.12 51.98 -4.35
CA ALA A 429 39.97 52.39 -2.91
C ALA A 429 38.82 53.42 -2.68
N SER A 430 38.00 53.42 -1.62
CA SER A 430 38.02 52.88 -0.24
C SER A 430 36.60 52.90 0.39
N ALA A 431 36.43 52.19 1.52
CA ALA A 431 35.28 52.14 2.45
C ALA A 431 34.92 53.53 3.08
N SER A 432 33.77 53.80 3.74
CA SER A 432 33.14 53.13 4.91
C SER A 432 31.71 53.68 5.22
N GLU A 433 30.89 52.87 5.91
CA GLU A 433 29.87 53.16 6.99
C GLU A 433 28.79 54.25 6.74
N GLU A 434 27.55 54.26 7.23
CA GLU A 434 26.68 53.49 8.13
C GLU A 434 25.24 54.02 7.84
N ASP A 435 24.20 53.21 8.06
CA ASP A 435 23.01 53.51 8.90
C ASP A 435 21.71 52.87 8.38
N ALA A 436 20.98 52.28 9.33
CA ALA A 436 19.80 51.45 9.18
C ALA A 436 18.51 52.29 9.40
N PRO A 437 17.29 51.71 9.24
CA PRO A 437 16.07 52.47 9.01
C PRO A 437 15.32 52.85 10.31
N ALA A 438 14.53 53.92 10.24
CA ALA A 438 13.62 54.34 11.32
C ALA A 438 12.14 54.08 11.00
N GLN A 439 11.45 53.46 11.95
CA GLN A 439 10.00 53.56 12.23
C GLN A 439 9.83 53.56 13.76
N PRO A 440 8.64 53.87 14.32
CA PRO A 440 7.84 55.08 14.22
C PRO A 440 7.61 55.72 15.62
N GLU A 441 7.16 56.97 15.67
CA GLU A 441 6.73 57.61 16.93
C GLU A 441 5.28 57.24 17.29
N VAL A 442 5.09 57.02 18.58
CA VAL A 442 3.85 56.68 19.27
C VAL A 442 3.37 57.94 19.98
N ASP A 443 2.13 58.37 19.74
CA ASP A 443 1.44 59.32 20.60
C ASP A 443 0.24 58.61 21.23
N ALA A 444 0.15 58.74 22.55
CA ALA A 444 -0.92 58.26 23.39
C ALA A 444 -1.80 59.45 23.80
N ASP A 445 -3.12 59.34 23.63
CA ASP A 445 -4.07 59.89 24.60
C ASP A 445 -5.44 59.20 24.54
N ALA A 446 -6.22 59.45 25.60
CA ALA A 446 -7.03 58.49 26.34
C ALA A 446 -8.52 58.32 25.99
N SER A 447 -9.12 57.38 26.74
CA SER A 447 -10.53 57.27 27.21
C SER A 447 -11.54 56.59 26.28
N ALA A 448 -12.63 55.96 26.71
CA ALA A 448 -13.07 55.23 27.90
C ALA A 448 -14.49 54.71 27.57
N SER A 449 -14.84 53.51 28.04
CA SER A 449 -16.22 53.03 28.33
C SER A 449 -17.31 53.06 27.25
N LYS A 450 -17.72 51.89 26.75
CA LYS A 450 -19.00 51.23 27.06
C LYS A 450 -19.13 49.87 26.37
#